data_AF-A0A538U1B5-F1
#
_entry.id   AF-A0A538U1B5-F1
#
_cell.length_a   1.000
_cell.length_b   1.000
_cell.length_c   1.000
_cell.angle_alpha   90.00
_cell.angle_beta   90.00
_cell.angle_gamma   90.00
#
_symmetry.space_group_name_H-M   'P 1'
#
loop_
_entity.id
_entity.type
_entity.pdbx_description
1 polymer ?
#
loop_
_entity_poly.entity_id
_entity_poly.type
_entity_poly.pdbx_seq_one_letter_code
_entity_poly.pdbx_strand_id
1 'polypeptide(L)'
;MRLRRPAALAVTLMLAAVPIFASAVAAGGGGSSAAARLAAEHNRIVSFWTPARMHAAVPRDFAYDRVHGFRIAPKAKPGSGGGITGASWPNGTGLVYKATGKVYFQMNGSGWICSGTALQDTRANQSLVVTAGHCVYDEENGNGSLSGFATNWLFIPALTRPMAAGLPRRSS
;
A
#
# COMPACT_ATOMS: atom_id res chain seq x y z
N MET A 1 38.53 -58.23 65.10
CA MET A 1 37.50 -57.61 64.23
C MET A 1 38.23 -56.72 63.22
N ARG A 2 38.50 -57.23 62.00
CA ARG A 2 37.75 -56.99 60.74
C ARG A 2 37.66 -55.51 60.32
N LEU A 3 38.59 -55.12 59.42
CA LEU A 3 38.52 -54.24 58.23
C LEU A 3 37.56 -53.02 58.26
N ARG A 4 37.99 -51.83 57.81
CA ARG A 4 37.94 -51.45 56.38
C ARG A 4 38.81 -50.23 56.03
N ARG A 5 39.51 -50.33 54.88
CA ARG A 5 40.24 -49.29 54.12
C ARG A 5 39.27 -48.52 53.17
N PRO A 6 39.79 -47.77 52.17
CA PRO A 6 39.64 -46.34 51.91
C PRO A 6 38.47 -46.01 50.93
N ALA A 7 38.22 -44.73 50.63
CA ALA A 7 37.38 -44.35 49.48
C ALA A 7 38.13 -43.35 48.60
N ALA A 8 38.52 -43.84 47.43
CA ALA A 8 39.15 -43.12 46.34
C ALA A 8 38.12 -42.22 45.62
N LEU A 9 38.61 -41.11 45.07
CA LEU A 9 37.87 -40.24 44.17
C LEU A 9 37.43 -41.01 42.92
N ALA A 10 36.13 -40.99 42.64
CA ALA A 10 35.58 -41.39 41.35
C ALA A 10 35.27 -40.14 40.52
N VAL A 11 36.03 -39.93 39.44
CA VAL A 11 35.70 -38.97 38.38
C VAL A 11 34.79 -39.71 37.40
N THR A 12 33.51 -39.36 37.38
CA THR A 12 32.54 -39.88 36.41
C THR A 12 32.55 -39.04 35.14
N LEU A 13 33.02 -39.64 34.05
CA LEU A 13 32.94 -39.14 32.68
C LEU A 13 31.49 -39.29 32.16
N MET A 14 30.73 -38.20 32.10
CA MET A 14 29.39 -38.16 31.50
C MET A 14 29.52 -38.04 29.97
N LEU A 15 29.25 -39.14 29.27
CA LEU A 15 29.14 -39.20 27.81
C LEU A 15 27.74 -38.68 27.40
N ALA A 16 27.60 -37.39 27.15
CA ALA A 16 26.36 -36.81 26.64
C ALA A 16 26.26 -37.05 25.12
N ALA A 17 25.40 -37.99 24.72
CA ALA A 17 25.00 -38.17 23.33
C ALA A 17 24.16 -36.96 22.89
N VAL A 18 24.72 -36.09 22.04
CA VAL A 18 23.99 -35.00 21.39
C VAL A 18 23.22 -35.58 20.20
N PRO A 19 21.88 -35.59 20.18
CA PRO A 19 21.15 -35.93 18.97
C PRO A 19 21.39 -34.80 17.96
N ILE A 20 22.10 -35.11 16.88
CA ILE A 20 22.20 -34.25 15.71
C ILE A 20 20.81 -34.26 15.05
N PHE A 21 19.96 -33.30 15.40
CA PHE A 21 18.78 -33.00 14.60
C PHE A 21 19.27 -32.40 13.29
N ALA A 22 19.37 -33.25 12.26
CA ALA A 22 19.52 -32.79 10.89
C ALA A 22 18.21 -32.11 10.47
N SER A 23 18.10 -30.82 10.72
CA SER A 23 17.07 -29.99 10.11
C SER A 23 17.31 -29.98 8.60
N ALA A 24 16.58 -30.81 7.87
CA ALA A 24 16.47 -30.68 6.43
C ALA A 24 15.78 -29.33 6.15
N VAL A 25 16.56 -28.27 6.02
CA VAL A 25 16.10 -27.05 5.37
C VAL A 25 15.79 -27.45 3.93
N ALA A 26 14.50 -27.62 3.64
CA ALA A 26 14.02 -27.77 2.28
C ALA A 26 14.40 -26.49 1.51
N ALA A 27 15.53 -26.55 0.82
CA ALA A 27 15.90 -25.61 -0.21
C ALA A 27 15.01 -25.86 -1.43
N GLY A 28 13.84 -25.24 -1.47
CA GLY A 28 12.94 -25.32 -2.61
C GLY A 28 11.69 -24.47 -2.41
N GLY A 29 11.51 -23.43 -3.24
CA GLY A 29 10.20 -22.77 -3.41
C GLY A 29 10.11 -21.25 -3.17
N GLY A 30 11.20 -20.49 -3.28
CA GLY A 30 11.18 -19.03 -3.06
C GLY A 30 10.15 -18.27 -3.91
N GLY A 31 10.00 -18.63 -5.19
CA GLY A 31 9.09 -17.96 -6.14
C GLY A 31 7.61 -18.13 -5.82
N SER A 32 7.18 -19.34 -5.45
CA SER A 32 5.79 -19.62 -5.07
C SER A 32 5.41 -18.92 -3.76
N SER A 33 6.35 -18.77 -2.83
CA SER A 33 6.11 -18.05 -1.57
C SER A 33 5.97 -16.53 -1.76
N ALA A 34 6.78 -15.92 -2.64
CA ALA A 34 6.71 -14.48 -2.91
C ALA A 34 5.45 -14.11 -3.70
N ALA A 35 5.11 -14.88 -4.73
CA ALA A 35 3.86 -14.71 -5.47
C ALA A 35 2.63 -14.89 -4.55
N ALA A 36 2.64 -15.89 -3.67
CA ALA A 36 1.58 -16.09 -2.68
C ALA A 36 1.46 -14.89 -1.71
N ARG A 37 2.58 -14.32 -1.24
CA ARG A 37 2.56 -13.11 -0.39
C ARG A 37 1.98 -11.89 -1.13
N LEU A 38 2.37 -11.67 -2.38
CA LEU A 38 1.83 -10.57 -3.20
C LEU A 38 0.33 -10.75 -3.47
N ALA A 39 -0.11 -11.98 -3.77
CA ALA A 39 -1.53 -12.29 -3.95
C ALA A 39 -2.32 -12.10 -2.64
N ALA A 40 -1.78 -12.53 -1.50
CA ALA A 40 -2.40 -12.33 -0.19
C ALA A 40 -2.50 -10.84 0.14
N GLU A 41 -1.45 -10.05 -0.10
CA GLU A 41 -1.46 -8.61 0.12
C GLU A 41 -2.45 -7.89 -0.79
N HIS A 42 -2.49 -8.26 -2.08
CA HIS A 42 -3.49 -7.78 -3.02
C HIS A 42 -4.92 -8.03 -2.50
N ASN A 43 -5.22 -9.28 -2.13
CA ASN A 43 -6.54 -9.64 -1.61
C ASN A 43 -6.88 -8.90 -0.31
N ARG A 44 -5.89 -8.68 0.56
CA ARG A 44 -6.04 -7.92 1.80
C ARG A 44 -6.41 -6.45 1.52
N ILE A 45 -5.74 -5.80 0.57
CA ILE A 45 -6.02 -4.42 0.16
C ILE A 45 -7.39 -4.30 -0.52
N VAL A 46 -7.71 -5.20 -1.45
CA VAL A 46 -9.02 -5.20 -2.13
C VAL A 46 -10.15 -5.41 -1.13
N SER A 47 -10.00 -6.36 -0.19
CA SER A 47 -10.98 -6.61 0.87
C SER A 47 -11.06 -5.46 1.88
N PHE A 48 -9.98 -4.72 2.09
CA PHE A 48 -9.98 -3.53 2.93
C PHE A 48 -10.94 -2.47 2.37
N TRP A 49 -10.94 -2.22 1.06
CA TRP A 49 -11.78 -1.20 0.44
C TRP A 49 -13.20 -1.70 0.17
N THR A 50 -14.02 -1.74 1.22
CA THR A 50 -15.46 -1.96 1.07
C THR A 50 -16.13 -0.77 0.37
N PRO A 51 -17.31 -0.95 -0.26
CA PRO A 51 -18.08 0.17 -0.82
C PRO A 51 -18.32 1.30 0.19
N ALA A 52 -18.58 0.97 1.46
CA ALA A 52 -18.75 1.95 2.52
C ALA A 52 -17.48 2.77 2.79
N ARG A 53 -16.30 2.13 2.82
CA ARG A 53 -15.01 2.82 3.00
C ARG A 53 -14.65 3.66 1.79
N MET A 54 -14.85 3.16 0.58
CA MET A 54 -14.67 3.93 -0.65
C MET A 54 -15.61 5.14 -0.69
N HIS A 55 -16.83 4.99 -0.18
CA HIS A 55 -17.78 6.09 -0.06
C HIS A 55 -17.40 7.10 1.01
N ALA A 56 -16.87 6.66 2.14
CA ALA A 56 -16.40 7.57 3.18
C ALA A 56 -15.07 8.28 2.85
N ALA A 57 -14.38 7.89 1.76
CA ALA A 57 -13.08 8.45 1.41
C ALA A 57 -13.17 9.95 1.07
N VAL A 58 -12.25 10.73 1.64
CA VAL A 58 -12.23 12.19 1.50
C VAL A 58 -11.29 12.58 0.35
N PRO A 59 -11.70 13.47 -0.58
CA PRO A 59 -10.79 13.99 -1.60
C PRO A 59 -9.63 14.73 -0.95
N ARG A 60 -8.39 14.37 -1.30
CA ARG A 60 -7.21 14.99 -0.66
C ARG A 60 -6.87 16.37 -1.22
N ASP A 61 -7.18 16.60 -2.49
CA ASP A 61 -6.80 17.83 -3.22
C ASP A 61 -7.93 18.85 -3.31
N PHE A 62 -9.16 18.43 -2.99
CA PHE A 62 -10.35 19.24 -3.21
C PHE A 62 -11.20 19.30 -1.96
N ALA A 63 -11.62 20.50 -1.58
CA ALA A 63 -12.74 20.69 -0.67
C ALA A 63 -14.02 20.79 -1.52
N TYR A 64 -15.06 20.07 -1.11
CA TYR A 64 -16.40 20.26 -1.68
C TYR A 64 -17.21 21.14 -0.75
N ASP A 65 -17.78 22.21 -1.30
CA ASP A 65 -18.78 23.03 -0.61
C ASP A 65 -20.07 23.09 -1.46
N ARG A 66 -21.22 23.13 -0.80
CA ARG A 66 -22.54 23.08 -1.45
C ARG A 66 -22.84 24.29 -2.33
N VAL A 67 -22.20 25.43 -2.07
CA VAL A 67 -22.41 26.70 -2.76
C VAL A 67 -21.51 26.83 -3.98
N HIS A 68 -20.23 26.44 -3.87
CA HIS A 68 -19.23 26.65 -4.95
C HIS A 68 -18.69 25.37 -5.58
N GLY A 69 -19.15 24.19 -5.15
CA GLY A 69 -18.72 22.90 -5.68
C GLY A 69 -17.32 22.49 -5.23
N PHE A 70 -16.57 21.79 -6.09
CA PHE A 70 -15.20 21.39 -5.81
C PHE A 70 -14.25 22.57 -5.96
N ARG A 71 -13.48 22.85 -4.91
CA ARG A 71 -12.42 23.85 -4.91
C ARG A 71 -11.11 23.15 -4.58
N ILE A 72 -10.03 23.53 -5.25
CA ILE A 72 -8.70 23.04 -4.86
C ILE A 72 -8.45 23.53 -3.44
N ALA A 73 -8.08 22.61 -2.55
CA ALA A 73 -7.65 22.92 -1.19
C ALA A 73 -6.12 22.82 -1.17
N PRO A 74 -5.38 23.88 -1.57
CA PRO A 74 -3.94 23.81 -1.66
C PRO A 74 -3.35 23.59 -0.27
N LYS A 75 -2.75 22.42 -0.07
CA LYS A 75 -1.95 22.08 1.12
C LYS A 75 -0.46 22.44 0.94
N ALA A 76 -0.03 22.68 -0.29
CA ALA A 76 1.31 23.14 -0.62
C ALA A 76 1.40 24.68 -0.59
N LYS A 77 2.59 25.21 -0.27
CA LYS A 77 2.90 26.63 -0.44
C LYS A 77 2.68 27.02 -1.91
N PRO A 78 2.05 28.17 -2.23
CA PRO A 78 1.87 28.58 -3.62
C PRO A 78 3.22 28.67 -4.32
N GLY A 79 3.50 27.70 -5.19
CA GLY A 79 4.54 27.84 -6.20
C GLY A 79 3.97 28.68 -7.34
N SER A 80 4.81 29.47 -7.99
CA SER A 80 4.48 30.14 -9.25
C SER A 80 4.35 29.09 -10.37
N GLY A 81 3.33 28.24 -10.30
CA GLY A 81 2.99 27.32 -11.36
C GLY A 81 2.41 28.11 -12.52
N GLY A 82 3.08 28.06 -13.68
CA GLY A 82 2.56 28.62 -14.91
C GLY A 82 1.15 28.09 -15.19
N GLY A 83 0.27 28.95 -15.67
CA GLY A 83 -1.11 28.58 -15.99
C GLY A 83 -1.14 27.32 -16.87
N ILE A 84 -2.03 26.38 -16.55
CA ILE A 84 -2.23 25.19 -17.36
C ILE A 84 -2.83 25.63 -18.70
N THR A 85 -2.06 25.56 -19.78
CA THR A 85 -2.50 25.92 -21.15
C THR A 85 -3.16 24.76 -21.89
N GLY A 86 -3.25 23.59 -21.26
CA GLY A 86 -3.79 22.37 -21.87
C GLY A 86 -5.29 22.44 -22.11
N ALA A 87 -5.73 21.90 -23.26
CA ALA A 87 -7.13 21.63 -23.54
C ALA A 87 -7.58 20.30 -22.92
N SER A 88 -8.89 20.15 -22.68
CA SER A 88 -9.45 18.84 -22.31
C SER A 88 -9.29 17.85 -23.45
N TRP A 89 -8.95 16.60 -23.12
CA TRP A 89 -8.88 15.52 -24.11
C TRP A 89 -10.26 15.30 -24.74
N PRO A 90 -10.38 15.22 -26.08
CA PRO A 90 -11.68 15.08 -26.72
C PRO A 90 -12.32 13.71 -26.49
N ASN A 91 -13.66 13.65 -26.61
CA ASN A 91 -14.48 12.44 -26.80
C ASN A 91 -14.54 11.39 -25.68
N GLY A 92 -14.00 11.61 -24.49
CA GLY A 92 -14.15 10.68 -23.36
C GLY A 92 -13.53 9.28 -23.57
N THR A 93 -12.76 9.10 -24.64
CA THR A 93 -12.29 7.81 -25.16
C THR A 93 -10.80 7.86 -25.46
N GLY A 94 -10.16 6.69 -25.53
CA GLY A 94 -8.73 6.57 -25.80
C GLY A 94 -7.89 6.24 -24.57
N LEU A 95 -6.58 6.13 -24.77
CA LEU A 95 -5.64 5.62 -23.77
C LEU A 95 -5.62 6.47 -22.50
N VAL A 96 -5.71 7.79 -22.61
CA VAL A 96 -5.71 8.69 -21.45
C VAL A 96 -6.90 8.38 -20.52
N TYR A 97 -8.09 8.15 -21.09
CA TYR A 97 -9.28 7.81 -20.32
C TYR A 97 -9.24 6.39 -19.73
N LYS A 98 -8.61 5.44 -20.44
CA LYS A 98 -8.44 4.06 -19.94
C LYS A 98 -7.37 3.96 -18.85
N ALA A 99 -6.29 4.74 -18.97
CA ALA A 99 -5.15 4.69 -18.08
C ALA A 99 -5.33 5.57 -16.83
N THR A 100 -6.14 6.63 -16.93
CA THR A 100 -6.44 7.51 -15.80
C THR A 100 -7.53 6.89 -14.92
N GLY A 101 -7.39 7.04 -13.60
CA GLY A 101 -8.30 6.46 -12.64
C GLY A 101 -8.23 7.14 -11.28
N LYS A 102 -8.75 6.43 -10.27
CA LYS A 102 -8.73 6.89 -8.87
C LYS A 102 -7.76 6.08 -8.04
N VAL A 103 -7.17 6.75 -7.06
CA VAL A 103 -6.30 6.16 -6.06
C VAL A 103 -6.99 6.30 -4.71
N TYR A 104 -7.23 5.18 -4.03
CA TYR A 104 -7.70 5.12 -2.65
C TYR A 104 -6.57 4.71 -1.73
N PHE A 105 -6.45 5.34 -0.58
CA PHE A 105 -5.37 5.05 0.35
C PHE A 105 -5.72 5.49 1.77
N GLN A 106 -4.97 5.00 2.74
CA GLN A 106 -5.09 5.42 4.13
C GLN A 106 -3.86 6.14 4.64
N MET A 107 -4.10 7.22 5.36
CA MET A 107 -3.11 7.96 6.14
C MET A 107 -3.77 8.37 7.45
N ASN A 108 -3.04 8.21 8.54
CA ASN A 108 -3.48 8.56 9.89
C ASN A 108 -4.89 8.00 10.25
N GLY A 109 -5.14 6.74 9.90
CA GLY A 109 -6.41 6.04 10.13
C GLY A 109 -7.61 6.49 9.27
N SER A 110 -7.44 7.51 8.42
CA SER A 110 -8.50 8.04 7.55
C SER A 110 -8.32 7.58 6.11
N GLY A 111 -9.44 7.36 5.42
CA GLY A 111 -9.48 7.02 4.00
C GLY A 111 -9.49 8.26 3.11
N TRP A 112 -8.65 8.26 2.09
CA TRP A 112 -8.45 9.37 1.16
C TRP A 112 -8.62 8.90 -0.29
N ILE A 113 -9.00 9.84 -1.16
CA ILE A 113 -9.07 9.63 -2.60
C ILE A 113 -8.32 10.71 -3.38
N CYS A 114 -7.51 10.27 -4.34
CA CYS A 114 -6.80 11.09 -5.33
C CYS A 114 -7.12 10.58 -6.76
N SER A 115 -6.42 11.12 -7.75
CA SER A 115 -6.35 10.59 -9.11
C SER A 115 -4.93 10.09 -9.42
N GLY A 116 -4.82 9.21 -10.42
CA GLY A 116 -3.53 8.75 -10.94
C GLY A 116 -3.67 8.17 -12.33
N THR A 117 -2.55 7.90 -12.99
CA THR A 117 -2.50 7.33 -14.34
C THR A 117 -1.53 6.16 -14.38
N ALA A 118 -1.99 5.02 -14.88
CA ALA A 118 -1.12 3.88 -15.17
C ALA A 118 -0.23 4.20 -16.37
N LEU A 119 1.07 3.95 -16.23
CA LEU A 119 2.02 4.01 -17.32
C LEU A 119 2.40 2.61 -17.78
N GLN A 120 2.52 2.48 -19.09
CA GLN A 120 3.12 1.30 -19.68
C GLN A 120 4.64 1.41 -19.56
N ASP A 121 5.26 0.31 -19.19
CA ASP A 121 6.70 0.14 -19.09
C ASP A 121 7.06 -1.26 -19.58
N THR A 122 8.32 -1.47 -19.97
CA THR A 122 8.78 -2.74 -20.55
C THR A 122 9.09 -3.81 -19.52
N ARG A 123 9.13 -3.46 -18.22
CA ARG A 123 9.41 -4.41 -17.13
C ARG A 123 8.15 -5.23 -16.80
N ALA A 124 8.28 -6.54 -16.76
CA ALA A 124 7.17 -7.46 -16.51
C ALA A 124 6.86 -7.70 -15.01
N ASN A 125 7.74 -7.27 -14.11
CA ASN A 125 7.65 -7.54 -12.68
C ASN A 125 6.97 -6.42 -11.87
N GLN A 126 6.56 -5.33 -12.52
CA GLN A 126 6.00 -4.17 -11.84
C GLN A 126 5.05 -3.38 -12.75
N SER A 127 4.15 -2.64 -12.12
CA SER A 127 3.28 -1.68 -12.79
C SER A 127 3.57 -0.29 -12.24
N LEU A 128 3.54 0.73 -13.10
CA LEU A 128 3.79 2.11 -12.71
C LEU A 128 2.49 2.90 -12.70
N VAL A 129 2.26 3.63 -11.62
CA VAL A 129 1.17 4.61 -11.53
C VAL A 129 1.77 5.95 -11.13
N VAL A 130 1.51 6.98 -11.93
CA VAL A 130 1.92 8.35 -11.63
C VAL A 130 0.80 9.06 -10.89
N THR A 131 1.14 9.70 -9.78
CA THR A 131 0.26 10.51 -8.94
C THR A 131 1.08 11.55 -8.17
N ALA A 132 0.43 12.42 -7.40
CA ALA A 132 1.12 13.39 -6.56
C ALA A 132 1.82 12.71 -5.38
N GLY A 133 2.98 13.23 -4.96
CA GLY A 133 3.76 12.68 -3.85
C GLY A 133 2.95 12.56 -2.56
N HIS A 134 2.13 13.57 -2.28
CA HIS A 134 1.29 13.62 -1.09
C HIS A 134 0.15 12.57 -1.11
N CYS A 135 -0.19 11.96 -2.26
CA CYS A 135 -1.14 10.85 -2.33
C CYS A 135 -0.49 9.49 -2.00
N VAL A 136 0.83 9.49 -1.79
CA VAL A 136 1.64 8.29 -1.52
C VAL A 136 2.35 8.42 -0.18
N TYR A 137 2.74 9.63 0.22
CA TYR A 137 3.51 9.90 1.43
C TYR A 137 2.88 11.04 2.24
N ASP A 138 2.78 10.84 3.55
CA ASP A 138 2.39 11.86 4.51
C ASP A 138 3.61 12.73 4.84
N GLU A 139 3.78 13.82 4.10
CA GLU A 139 4.88 14.76 4.34
C GLU A 139 4.74 15.52 5.67
N GLU A 140 3.54 15.58 6.25
CA GLU A 140 3.27 16.31 7.50
C GLU A 140 3.70 15.47 8.72
N ASN A 141 3.39 14.18 8.72
CA ASN A 141 3.64 13.29 9.85
C ASN A 141 4.71 12.22 9.60
N GLY A 142 5.12 12.02 8.35
CA GLY A 142 6.04 10.95 7.96
C GLY A 142 7.48 11.18 8.41
N ASN A 143 7.94 12.44 8.47
CA ASN A 143 9.27 12.83 8.96
C ASN A 143 10.43 11.97 8.41
N GLY A 144 10.39 11.59 7.13
CA GLY A 144 11.38 10.72 6.48
C GLY A 144 11.30 9.23 6.86
N SER A 145 10.41 8.85 7.76
CA SER A 145 10.19 7.45 8.16
C SER A 145 9.37 6.68 7.13
N LEU A 146 9.59 5.36 7.08
CA LEU A 146 8.77 4.42 6.30
C LEU A 146 7.29 4.43 6.73
N SER A 147 7.00 4.79 7.97
CA SER A 147 5.63 4.95 8.48
C SER A 147 4.87 6.11 7.82
N GLY A 148 5.57 7.01 7.11
CA GLY A 148 4.94 8.08 6.34
C GLY A 148 4.27 7.60 5.04
N PHE A 149 4.58 6.40 4.55
CA PHE A 149 3.91 5.88 3.37
C PHE A 149 2.45 5.54 3.64
N ALA A 150 1.60 5.89 2.67
CA ALA A 150 0.21 5.49 2.63
C ALA A 150 0.06 3.97 2.72
N THR A 151 -0.94 3.52 3.46
CA THR A 151 -1.28 2.11 3.57
C THR A 151 -2.57 1.80 2.82
N ASN A 152 -2.80 0.51 2.52
CA ASN A 152 -4.00 0.06 1.83
C ASN A 152 -4.20 0.82 0.50
N TRP A 153 -3.10 0.98 -0.25
CA TRP A 153 -3.08 1.80 -1.45
C TRP A 153 -3.66 1.01 -2.64
N LEU A 154 -4.71 1.52 -3.26
CA LEU A 154 -5.46 0.88 -4.34
C LEU A 154 -5.66 1.85 -5.50
N PHE A 155 -5.18 1.46 -6.68
CA PHE A 155 -5.47 2.17 -7.92
C PHE A 155 -6.51 1.43 -8.77
N ILE A 156 -7.53 2.16 -9.23
CA ILE A 156 -8.60 1.64 -10.09
C ILE A 156 -8.61 2.45 -11.40
N PRO A 157 -8.10 1.89 -12.51
CA PRO A 157 -8.10 2.56 -13.81
C PRO A 157 -9.52 2.73 -14.35
N ALA A 158 -9.72 3.73 -15.20
CA ALA A 158 -11.00 4.06 -15.83
C ALA A 158 -12.16 4.35 -14.84
N LEU A 159 -11.87 4.59 -13.55
CA LEU A 159 -12.88 4.97 -12.57
C LEU A 159 -13.23 6.45 -12.71
N THR A 160 -14.29 6.74 -13.46
CA THR A 160 -14.76 8.11 -13.72
C THR A 160 -15.77 8.62 -12.69
N ARG A 161 -16.44 7.71 -11.96
CA ARG A 161 -17.34 8.05 -10.84
C ARG A 161 -16.82 7.40 -9.55
N PRO A 162 -16.18 8.17 -8.65
CA PRO A 162 -15.81 7.62 -7.35
C PRO A 162 -17.08 7.28 -6.58
N MET A 163 -17.04 6.21 -5.78
CA MET A 163 -18.15 5.88 -4.90
C MET A 163 -18.25 6.85 -3.70
N ALA A 164 -17.54 7.99 -3.72
CA ALA A 164 -17.42 8.94 -2.62
C ALA A 164 -18.75 9.60 -2.22
N ALA A 165 -18.89 9.89 -0.93
CA ALA A 165 -20.07 10.46 -0.30
C ALA A 165 -20.45 11.81 -0.89
N GLY A 166 -21.70 11.91 -1.36
CA GLY A 166 -22.35 13.19 -1.60
C GLY A 166 -22.27 13.76 -3.02
N LEU A 167 -21.78 13.00 -4.01
CA LEU A 167 -21.92 13.41 -5.42
C LEU A 167 -23.35 13.16 -5.91
N PRO A 168 -24.13 14.19 -6.30
CA PRO A 168 -25.45 13.97 -6.89
C PRO A 168 -25.30 13.17 -8.18
N ARG A 169 -26.14 12.14 -8.35
CA ARG A 169 -26.27 11.40 -9.61
C ARG A 169 -26.73 12.41 -10.67
N ARG A 170 -25.86 12.88 -11.56
CA ARG A 170 -26.33 13.49 -12.81
C ARG A 170 -26.92 12.36 -13.65
N SER A 171 -28.24 12.40 -13.79
CA SER A 171 -28.99 11.70 -14.83
C SER A 171 -28.39 12.10 -16.17
N SER A 172 -28.17 11.06 -16.99
CA SER A 172 -27.65 11.11 -18.35
C SER A 172 -28.38 12.11 -19.23
#